data_AF-A0AAX4JD50-F1
#
_entry.id   AF-A0AAX4JD50-F1
#
_cell.length_a   1.000
_cell.length_b   1.000
_cell.length_c   1.000
_cell.angle_alpha   90.00
_cell.angle_beta   90.00
_cell.angle_gamma   90.00
#
_symmetry.space_group_name_H-M   'P 1'
#
loop_
_entity.id
_entity.type
_entity.pdbx_description
1 polymer ?
#
loop_
_entity_poly.entity_id
_entity_poly.type
_entity_poly.pdbx_seq_one_letter_code
_entity_poly.pdbx_strand_id
1 'polypeptide(L)'
;MASKVELYFQVGTTIVDPEYHTNYIIKKLLGRGAYAQCYLIEQDDGETFAMKIVKLKEIKSKKVHEKLKSEIEIHMKLNHENVVKMYRHFKNEDYIFMVLELCERGGLDSLLKRNGKLKERYVINFVKQIINGLLYLHNDVHVVHRDLKLGNLFLDSKMNIKIGDFGLSALIKEGERKITMCGTPNYIAPEVLFGKEGGHSYEVDIWSLGVIIYTLLIGVPPFQKKNVEEIYKEIKRNNYIYPEDCDLSSEAIDLINSILTLDPMERPGLEEILQHKFLNKREHFLLRIYRNIITNKYKETNVTKDYVLYSIPINKLKGIGYVLKSGLCGFYFNDKKNIMLKKRSIIFIQTEVIDGKKTFLREEHFIENIPEDIMPCYRVLKYFIDTFVHDFEYLDCEPSFIMKIRKIKNGLLFVMADSTLIFDFTNEIRIIIACDGEIVECLKKYKPITFDVKLKDECIEIIKSCLGSK
;
A
#
# COMPACT_ATOMS: atom_id res chain seq x y z
N MET A 1 44.25 13.52 -1.56
CA MET A 1 44.44 12.20 -0.92
C MET A 1 43.27 11.97 0.01
N ALA A 2 42.37 11.04 -0.30
CA ALA A 2 41.35 10.63 0.67
C ALA A 2 42.07 9.94 1.83
N SER A 3 41.96 10.49 3.03
CA SER A 3 42.51 9.86 4.23
C SER A 3 41.98 8.42 4.31
N LYS A 4 42.88 7.44 4.40
CA LYS A 4 42.50 6.05 4.70
C LYS A 4 41.76 6.08 6.04
N VAL A 5 40.44 5.87 5.97
CA VAL A 5 39.60 5.89 7.17
C VAL A 5 39.85 4.62 7.96
N GLU A 6 40.22 4.77 9.22
CA GLU A 6 40.55 3.69 10.14
C GLU A 6 39.28 2.91 10.52
N LEU A 7 39.27 1.61 10.24
CA LEU A 7 38.23 0.69 10.69
C LEU A 7 38.48 0.37 12.17
N TYR A 8 37.44 0.34 12.99
CA TYR A 8 37.54 -0.13 14.37
C TYR A 8 38.01 -1.59 14.42
N PHE A 9 37.49 -2.42 13.52
CA PHE A 9 37.83 -3.84 13.42
C PHE A 9 37.97 -4.25 11.95
N GLN A 10 38.92 -5.15 11.67
CA GLN A 10 39.14 -5.68 10.33
C GLN A 10 38.18 -6.84 10.04
N VAL A 11 37.97 -7.15 8.76
CA VAL A 11 37.22 -8.35 8.37
C VAL A 11 37.95 -9.59 8.89
N GLY A 12 37.19 -10.53 9.45
CA GLY A 12 37.70 -11.74 10.11
C GLY A 12 38.01 -11.57 11.59
N THR A 13 37.94 -10.35 12.16
CA THR A 13 38.06 -10.17 13.61
C THR A 13 36.88 -10.81 14.33
N THR A 14 37.16 -11.59 15.38
CA THR A 14 36.15 -12.16 16.27
C THR A 14 35.93 -11.26 17.47
N ILE A 15 34.67 -10.90 17.73
CA ILE A 15 34.21 -10.18 18.92
C ILE A 15 33.47 -11.20 19.80
N VAL A 16 33.83 -11.26 21.08
CA VAL A 16 33.23 -12.19 22.04
C VAL A 16 32.30 -11.43 22.96
N ASP A 17 31.05 -11.86 23.05
CA ASP A 17 30.11 -11.43 24.09
C ASP A 17 30.46 -12.16 25.40
N PRO A 18 30.93 -11.45 26.43
CA PRO A 18 31.42 -12.07 27.66
C PRO A 18 30.30 -12.69 28.51
N GLU A 19 29.05 -12.26 28.35
CA GLU A 19 27.93 -12.73 29.17
C GLU A 19 27.37 -14.05 28.63
N TYR A 20 27.30 -14.19 27.31
CA TYR A 20 26.72 -15.36 26.64
C TYR A 20 27.75 -16.28 25.99
N HIS A 21 29.03 -15.93 26.07
CA HIS A 21 30.14 -16.66 25.43
C HIS A 21 29.90 -16.90 23.92
N THR A 22 29.24 -15.95 23.26
CA THR A 22 28.93 -16.01 21.83
C THR A 22 30.00 -15.29 21.02
N ASN A 23 30.51 -15.94 19.97
CA ASN A 23 31.47 -15.33 19.05
C ASN A 23 30.75 -14.68 17.86
N TYR A 24 31.22 -13.49 17.48
CA TYR A 24 30.73 -12.75 16.32
C TYR A 24 31.91 -12.42 15.40
N ILE A 25 31.90 -12.95 14.19
CA ILE A 25 32.96 -12.72 13.20
C ILE A 25 32.55 -11.52 12.33
N ILE A 26 33.41 -10.49 12.27
CA ILE A 26 33.21 -9.34 11.38
C ILE A 26 33.33 -9.80 9.91
N LYS A 27 32.27 -9.63 9.13
CA LYS A 27 32.26 -9.98 7.69
C LYS A 27 32.43 -8.77 6.79
N LYS A 28 31.80 -7.64 7.12
CA LYS A 28 31.78 -6.45 6.25
C LYS A 28 31.39 -5.19 7.01
N LEU A 29 31.94 -4.02 6.63
CA LEU A 29 31.42 -2.72 7.09
C LEU A 29 30.13 -2.37 6.33
N LEU A 30 29.06 -2.07 7.07
CA LEU A 30 27.76 -1.65 6.56
C LEU A 30 27.63 -0.12 6.48
N GLY A 31 28.15 0.60 7.47
CA GLY A 31 27.97 2.05 7.54
C GLY A 31 28.81 2.71 8.64
N ARG A 32 28.83 4.05 8.62
CA ARG A 32 29.58 4.88 9.57
C ARG A 32 28.70 6.02 10.07
N GLY A 33 28.74 6.26 11.37
CA GLY A 33 28.22 7.44 12.03
C GLY A 33 29.34 8.24 12.69
N ALA A 34 28.98 9.32 13.39
CA ALA A 34 29.96 10.22 14.02
C ALA A 34 30.84 9.52 15.06
N TYR A 35 30.27 8.62 15.85
CA TYR A 35 30.98 7.87 16.91
C TYR A 35 30.84 6.35 16.76
N ALA A 36 30.21 5.90 15.68
CA ALA A 36 29.78 4.52 15.50
C ALA A 36 30.18 3.94 14.14
N GLN A 37 30.48 2.65 14.11
CA GLN A 37 30.64 1.88 12.87
C GLN A 37 29.71 0.67 12.94
N CYS A 38 28.97 0.43 11.86
CA CYS A 38 28.04 -0.69 11.76
C CYS A 38 28.66 -1.78 10.88
N TYR A 39 28.66 -3.01 11.35
CA TYR A 39 29.25 -4.17 10.68
C TYR A 39 28.23 -5.27 10.46
N LEU A 40 28.36 -6.01 9.36
CA LEU A 40 27.77 -7.33 9.19
C LEU A 40 28.61 -8.30 10.01
N ILE A 41 27.95 -9.03 10.89
CA ILE A 41 28.54 -10.06 11.73
C ILE A 41 27.85 -11.40 11.49
N GLU A 42 28.59 -12.47 11.74
CA GLU A 42 28.13 -13.85 11.64
C GLU A 42 28.44 -14.55 12.96
N GLN A 43 27.46 -15.27 13.51
CA GLN A 43 27.63 -16.14 14.67
C GLN A 43 28.20 -17.51 14.26
N ASP A 44 28.61 -18.31 15.25
CA ASP A 44 29.18 -19.64 15.03
C ASP A 44 28.22 -20.62 14.34
N ASP A 45 26.91 -20.43 14.48
CA ASP A 45 25.85 -21.21 13.81
C ASP A 45 25.55 -20.75 12.38
N GLY A 46 26.21 -19.68 11.91
CA GLY A 46 26.03 -19.09 10.58
C GLY A 46 24.94 -18.01 10.51
N GLU A 47 24.25 -17.70 11.61
CA GLU A 47 23.26 -16.61 11.62
C GLU A 47 23.95 -15.24 11.51
N THR A 48 23.35 -14.33 10.71
CA THR A 48 23.94 -13.02 10.44
C THR A 48 23.15 -11.86 11.05
N PHE A 49 23.87 -10.88 11.58
CA PHE A 49 23.30 -9.71 12.26
C PHE A 49 24.01 -8.41 11.82
N ALA A 50 23.44 -7.27 12.21
CA ALA A 50 24.13 -5.99 12.15
C ALA A 50 24.67 -5.64 13.55
N MET A 51 25.96 -5.35 13.67
CA MET A 51 26.56 -4.89 14.93
C MET A 51 26.91 -3.41 14.83
N LYS A 52 26.23 -2.55 15.60
CA LYS A 52 26.59 -1.14 15.77
C LYS A 52 27.61 -1.04 16.91
N ILE A 53 28.81 -0.58 16.60
CA ILE A 53 29.92 -0.47 17.54
C ILE A 53 30.20 1.01 17.80
N VAL A 54 30.13 1.44 19.05
CA VAL A 54 30.37 2.82 19.47
C VAL A 54 31.66 2.90 20.29
N LYS A 55 32.55 3.84 19.96
CA LYS A 55 33.84 4.00 20.64
C LYS A 55 33.72 4.96 21.82
N LEU A 56 33.88 4.44 23.05
CA LEU A 56 33.67 5.17 24.29
C LEU A 56 34.71 6.27 24.53
N LYS A 57 35.99 6.00 24.22
CA LYS A 57 37.11 6.93 24.44
C LYS A 57 36.96 8.26 23.67
N GLU A 58 36.20 8.27 22.58
CA GLU A 58 35.95 9.49 21.79
C GLU A 58 34.80 10.35 22.36
N ILE A 59 34.00 9.78 23.28
CA ILE A 59 32.86 10.45 23.90
C ILE A 59 33.32 11.12 25.20
N LYS A 60 33.79 12.37 25.10
CA LYS A 60 34.18 13.17 26.28
C LYS A 60 33.00 13.82 27.01
N SER A 61 31.87 13.98 26.31
CA SER A 61 30.71 14.69 26.85
C SER A 61 29.79 13.75 27.64
N LYS A 62 29.57 14.06 28.92
CA LYS A 62 28.61 13.35 29.78
C LYS A 62 27.21 13.28 29.14
N LYS A 63 26.77 14.35 28.50
CA LYS A 63 25.48 14.44 27.80
C LYS A 63 25.36 13.45 26.64
N VAL A 64 26.44 13.24 25.89
CA VAL A 64 26.45 12.25 24.79
C VAL A 64 26.43 10.83 25.35
N HIS A 65 27.11 10.59 26.47
CA HIS A 65 27.10 9.31 27.14
C HIS A 65 25.70 8.95 27.71
N GLU A 66 25.00 9.92 28.29
CA GLU A 66 23.60 9.76 28.75
C GLU A 66 22.65 9.48 27.58
N LYS A 67 22.81 10.16 26.44
CA LYS A 67 22.03 9.86 25.23
C LYS A 67 22.25 8.43 24.73
N LEU A 68 23.49 7.95 24.71
CA LEU A 68 23.79 6.58 24.28
C LEU A 68 23.18 5.53 25.22
N LYS A 69 23.22 5.77 26.53
CA LYS A 69 22.52 4.90 27.50
C LYS A 69 21.02 4.88 27.24
N SER A 70 20.41 6.06 27.05
CA SER A 70 18.98 6.17 26.74
C SER A 70 18.61 5.47 25.42
N GLU A 71 19.45 5.56 24.38
CA GLU A 71 19.25 4.85 23.11
C GLU A 71 19.16 3.33 23.35
N ILE A 72 20.13 2.77 24.08
CA ILE A 72 20.19 1.34 24.39
C ILE A 72 18.98 0.92 25.24
N GLU A 73 18.67 1.67 26.31
CA GLU A 73 17.55 1.35 27.21
C GLU A 73 16.19 1.39 26.52
N ILE A 74 15.98 2.36 25.62
CA ILE A 74 14.76 2.44 24.81
C ILE A 74 14.73 1.28 23.82
N HIS A 75 15.76 1.14 22.99
CA HIS A 75 15.78 0.18 21.88
C HIS A 75 15.68 -1.27 22.36
N MET A 76 16.25 -1.61 23.53
CA MET A 76 16.21 -2.98 24.08
C MET A 76 14.80 -3.43 24.44
N LYS A 77 13.89 -2.49 24.71
CA LYS A 77 12.50 -2.76 25.08
C LYS A 77 11.57 -2.85 23.86
N LEU A 78 12.04 -2.47 22.67
CA LEU A 78 11.22 -2.43 21.47
C LEU A 78 11.13 -3.82 20.83
N ASN A 79 9.91 -4.24 20.51
CA ASN A 79 9.65 -5.50 19.84
C ASN A 79 8.39 -5.39 18.97
N HIS A 80 8.59 -5.09 17.68
CA HIS A 80 7.52 -4.94 16.71
C HIS A 80 8.01 -5.30 15.30
N GLU A 81 7.13 -5.80 14.43
CA GLU A 81 7.53 -6.26 13.09
C GLU A 81 8.15 -5.16 12.22
N ASN A 82 7.72 -3.91 12.39
CA ASN A 82 8.22 -2.75 11.65
C ASN A 82 9.25 -1.91 12.41
N VAL A 83 9.87 -2.45 13.45
CA VAL A 83 10.95 -1.82 14.20
C VAL A 83 12.17 -2.75 14.16
N VAL A 84 13.36 -2.21 13.91
CA VAL A 84 14.61 -2.97 13.97
C VAL A 84 14.74 -3.58 15.36
N LYS A 85 14.84 -4.90 15.47
CA LYS A 85 15.06 -5.54 16.77
C LYS A 85 16.49 -5.32 17.27
N MET A 86 16.64 -4.95 18.54
CA MET A 86 17.91 -5.12 19.24
C MET A 86 17.86 -6.43 20.03
N TYR A 87 18.76 -7.35 19.69
CA TYR A 87 18.82 -8.66 20.35
C TYR A 87 19.54 -8.58 21.69
N ARG A 88 20.62 -7.80 21.75
CA ARG A 88 21.46 -7.63 22.93
C ARG A 88 22.42 -6.47 22.76
N HIS A 89 23.02 -6.06 23.87
CA HIS A 89 24.15 -5.15 23.88
C HIS A 89 25.17 -5.60 24.93
N PHE A 90 26.44 -5.29 24.72
CA PHE A 90 27.52 -5.52 25.69
C PHE A 90 28.61 -4.46 25.52
N LYS A 91 29.59 -4.42 26.42
CA LYS A 91 30.66 -3.43 26.39
C LYS A 91 31.98 -3.98 26.89
N ASN A 92 33.07 -3.37 26.47
CA ASN A 92 34.38 -3.49 27.09
C ASN A 92 34.89 -2.09 27.51
N GLU A 93 36.19 -1.97 27.81
CA GLU A 93 36.79 -0.69 28.23
C GLU A 93 36.70 0.41 27.14
N ASP A 94 36.67 0.00 25.88
CA ASP A 94 36.84 0.90 24.73
C ASP A 94 35.56 1.08 23.90
N TYR A 95 34.67 0.10 23.90
CA TYR A 95 33.56 0.01 22.96
C TYR A 95 32.27 -0.47 23.62
N ILE A 96 31.15 0.02 23.08
CA ILE A 96 29.82 -0.57 23.25
C ILE A 96 29.44 -1.27 21.94
N PHE A 97 28.90 -2.48 22.06
CA PHE A 97 28.44 -3.30 20.96
C PHE A 97 26.92 -3.49 21.08
N MET A 98 26.19 -3.24 20.00
CA MET A 98 24.75 -3.47 19.91
C MET A 98 24.48 -4.44 18.77
N VAL A 99 23.91 -5.60 19.07
CA VAL A 99 23.54 -6.62 18.08
C VAL A 99 22.10 -6.39 17.64
N LEU A 100 21.93 -6.05 16.37
CA LEU A 100 20.70 -5.59 15.75
C LEU A 100 20.26 -6.54 14.63
N GLU A 101 18.97 -6.52 14.33
CA GLU A 101 18.39 -7.12 13.14
C GLU A 101 19.09 -6.62 11.87
N LEU A 102 19.55 -7.56 11.05
CA LEU A 102 20.14 -7.25 9.76
C LEU A 102 19.04 -6.96 8.75
N CYS A 103 19.06 -5.77 8.17
CA CYS A 103 18.18 -5.39 7.07
C CYS A 103 18.96 -5.46 5.74
N GLU A 104 18.81 -6.57 5.03
CA GLU A 104 19.68 -6.97 3.91
C GLU A 104 19.55 -6.07 2.68
N ARG A 105 18.45 -5.33 2.55
CA ARG A 105 18.19 -4.42 1.42
C ARG A 105 18.63 -2.98 1.70
N GLY A 106 19.19 -2.72 2.87
CA GLY A 106 19.72 -1.42 3.28
C GLY A 106 18.64 -0.40 3.61
N GLY A 107 18.99 0.88 3.59
CA GLY A 107 18.08 2.00 3.86
C GLY A 107 17.20 2.36 2.66
N LEU A 108 16.05 2.95 2.95
CA LEU A 108 15.08 3.42 1.95
C LEU A 108 15.65 4.59 1.10
N ASP A 109 16.61 5.33 1.65
CA ASP A 109 17.42 6.34 0.95
C ASP A 109 18.21 5.73 -0.21
N SER A 110 18.80 4.55 0.00
CA SER A 110 19.57 3.82 -1.00
C SER A 110 18.66 3.23 -2.07
N LEU A 111 17.43 2.84 -1.73
CA LEU A 111 16.41 2.48 -2.71
C LEU A 111 16.02 3.71 -3.56
N LEU A 112 15.68 4.83 -2.92
CA LEU A 112 15.27 6.04 -3.64
C LEU A 112 16.37 6.53 -4.57
N LYS A 113 17.63 6.57 -4.12
CA LYS A 113 18.77 6.99 -4.94
C LYS A 113 18.94 6.16 -6.21
N ARG A 114 18.60 4.87 -6.19
CA ARG A 114 18.66 3.99 -7.37
C ARG A 114 17.50 4.23 -8.34
N ASN A 115 16.36 4.68 -7.83
CA ASN A 115 15.12 4.80 -8.59
C ASN A 115 14.76 6.24 -9.00
N GLY A 116 15.36 7.25 -8.37
CA GLY A 116 14.98 8.65 -8.49
C GLY A 116 13.70 8.96 -7.71
N LYS A 117 12.58 8.33 -8.10
CA LYS A 117 11.27 8.41 -7.43
C LYS A 117 10.56 7.06 -7.45
N LEU A 118 9.58 6.86 -6.57
CA LEU A 118 8.79 5.65 -6.47
C LEU A 118 7.34 5.87 -6.93
N LYS A 119 6.74 4.83 -7.52
CA LYS A 119 5.31 4.85 -7.87
C LYS A 119 4.45 4.78 -6.61
N GLU A 120 3.30 5.45 -6.62
CA GLU A 120 2.35 5.52 -5.49
C GLU A 120 2.09 4.17 -4.83
N ARG A 121 1.85 3.11 -5.62
CA ARG A 121 1.59 1.75 -5.10
C ARG A 121 2.68 1.22 -4.15
N TYR A 122 3.94 1.55 -4.40
CA TYR A 122 5.04 1.15 -3.53
C TYR A 122 5.11 2.02 -2.28
N VAL A 123 4.91 3.34 -2.47
CA VAL A 123 4.85 4.30 -1.36
C VAL A 123 3.73 3.94 -0.39
N ILE A 124 2.54 3.60 -0.87
CA ILE A 124 1.40 3.17 -0.03
C ILE A 124 1.81 1.99 0.86
N ASN A 125 2.46 0.96 0.32
CA ASN A 125 2.88 -0.22 1.07
C ASN A 125 3.93 0.11 2.14
N PHE A 126 4.90 0.97 1.82
CA PHE A 126 5.91 1.39 2.79
C PHE A 126 5.30 2.28 3.88
N VAL A 127 4.45 3.25 3.51
CA VAL A 127 3.81 4.18 4.45
C VAL A 127 2.94 3.44 5.46
N LYS A 128 2.16 2.44 5.04
CA LYS A 128 1.38 1.61 5.97
C LYS A 128 2.25 0.95 7.03
N GLN A 129 3.40 0.40 6.63
CA GLN A 129 4.33 -0.25 7.55
C GLN A 129 5.05 0.75 8.46
N ILE A 130 5.40 1.93 7.95
CA ILE A 130 5.95 3.02 8.76
C ILE A 130 4.92 3.43 9.82
N ILE A 131 3.66 3.62 9.43
CA ILE A 131 2.60 4.01 10.37
C ILE A 131 2.37 2.91 11.42
N ASN A 132 2.33 1.63 11.04
CA ASN A 132 2.22 0.54 12.01
C ASN A 132 3.36 0.57 13.04
N GLY A 133 4.60 0.79 12.59
CA GLY A 133 5.74 0.97 13.49
C GLY A 133 5.62 2.21 14.39
N LEU A 134 5.14 3.34 13.86
CA LEU A 134 4.92 4.55 14.65
C LEU A 134 3.77 4.41 15.65
N LEU A 135 2.69 3.73 15.30
CA LEU A 135 1.58 3.43 16.21
C LEU A 135 2.07 2.63 17.41
N TYR A 136 2.86 1.58 17.17
CA TYR A 136 3.52 0.85 18.25
C TYR A 136 4.39 1.77 19.12
N LEU A 137 5.25 2.60 18.51
CA LEU A 137 6.12 3.51 19.25
C LEU A 137 5.33 4.52 20.08
N HIS A 138 4.30 5.15 19.52
CA HIS A 138 3.56 6.24 20.14
C HIS A 138 2.55 5.73 21.19
N ASN A 139 1.76 4.72 20.82
CA ASN A 139 0.63 4.26 21.62
C ASN A 139 1.03 3.21 22.66
N ASP A 140 1.89 2.24 22.29
CA ASP A 140 2.14 1.07 23.14
C ASP A 140 3.32 1.29 24.09
N VAL A 141 4.35 2.05 23.66
CA VAL A 141 5.58 2.26 24.43
C VAL A 141 5.91 3.73 24.72
N HIS A 142 5.10 4.67 24.23
CA HIS A 142 5.22 6.12 24.48
C HIS A 142 6.59 6.72 24.12
N VAL A 143 7.14 6.29 22.99
CA VAL A 143 8.41 6.74 22.42
C VAL A 143 8.17 7.61 21.19
N VAL A 144 8.77 8.80 21.17
CA VAL A 144 8.87 9.63 19.95
C VAL A 144 10.23 9.42 19.32
N HIS A 145 10.29 9.21 18.02
CA HIS A 145 11.53 8.92 17.28
C HIS A 145 12.40 10.17 17.06
N ARG A 146 11.79 11.29 16.64
CA ARG A 146 12.42 12.62 16.44
C ARG A 146 13.50 12.76 15.37
N ASP A 147 13.96 11.67 14.77
CA ASP A 147 14.84 11.69 13.59
C ASP A 147 14.39 10.73 12.49
N LEU A 148 13.08 10.69 12.24
CA LEU A 148 12.53 9.83 11.19
C LEU A 148 12.95 10.38 9.81
N LYS A 149 13.66 9.57 9.04
CA LYS A 149 14.17 9.90 7.70
C LYS A 149 14.40 8.63 6.89
N LEU A 150 14.55 8.77 5.57
CA LEU A 150 14.78 7.64 4.67
C LEU A 150 15.98 6.75 5.06
N GLY A 151 17.06 7.35 5.60
CA GLY A 151 18.25 6.61 6.04
C GLY A 151 18.06 5.80 7.34
N ASN A 152 16.99 6.07 8.08
CA ASN A 152 16.62 5.37 9.33
C ASN A 152 15.43 4.41 9.12
N LEU A 153 14.98 4.27 7.87
CA LEU A 153 13.97 3.29 7.45
C LEU A 153 14.68 2.20 6.65
N PHE A 154 14.87 1.04 7.25
CA PHE A 154 15.58 -0.07 6.64
C PHE A 154 14.62 -1.06 5.99
N LEU A 155 15.15 -1.89 5.10
CA LEU A 155 14.42 -2.90 4.36
C LEU A 155 15.00 -4.30 4.60
N ASP A 156 14.16 -5.23 5.06
CA ASP A 156 14.51 -6.65 5.20
C ASP A 156 14.59 -7.35 3.83
N SER A 157 14.98 -8.63 3.83
CA SER A 157 15.07 -9.47 2.62
C SER A 157 13.79 -9.54 1.79
N LYS A 158 12.62 -9.34 2.40
CA LYS A 158 11.27 -9.36 1.81
C LYS A 158 10.73 -7.97 1.46
N MET A 159 11.54 -6.92 1.59
CA MET A 159 11.16 -5.52 1.36
C MET A 159 10.15 -4.97 2.37
N ASN A 160 10.14 -5.48 3.60
CA ASN A 160 9.38 -4.88 4.69
C ASN A 160 10.18 -3.77 5.36
N ILE A 161 9.48 -2.73 5.84
CA ILE A 161 10.07 -1.60 6.54
C ILE A 161 10.43 -1.97 7.96
N LYS A 162 11.61 -1.51 8.40
CA LYS A 162 12.11 -1.56 9.77
C LYS A 162 12.58 -0.16 10.20
N ILE A 163 11.88 0.46 11.13
CA ILE A 163 12.29 1.74 11.74
C ILE A 163 13.48 1.48 12.67
N GLY A 164 14.58 2.21 12.49
CA GLY A 164 15.78 2.07 13.31
C GLY A 164 16.44 3.40 13.66
N ASP A 165 17.55 3.30 14.39
CA ASP A 165 18.36 4.43 14.89
C ASP A 165 17.63 5.34 15.90
N PHE A 166 17.50 4.84 17.13
CA PHE A 166 16.81 5.50 18.24
C PHE A 166 17.68 6.51 19.01
N GLY A 167 18.79 6.97 18.44
CA GLY A 167 19.78 7.84 19.12
C GLY A 167 19.25 9.23 19.50
N LEU A 168 18.17 9.68 18.86
CA LEU A 168 17.46 10.91 19.21
C LEU A 168 16.07 10.66 19.81
N SER A 169 15.68 9.41 20.01
CA SER A 169 14.37 9.07 20.54
C SER A 169 14.22 9.48 22.01
N ALA A 170 12.99 9.63 22.47
CA ALA A 170 12.70 9.93 23.87
C ALA A 170 11.38 9.31 24.32
N LEU A 171 11.36 8.85 25.56
CA LEU A 171 10.12 8.51 26.26
C LEU A 171 9.35 9.80 26.59
N ILE A 172 8.05 9.82 26.31
CA ILE A 172 7.11 10.88 26.65
C ILE A 172 6.26 10.40 27.83
N LYS A 173 6.29 11.14 28.93
CA LYS A 173 5.29 10.98 30.00
C LYS A 173 4.01 11.71 29.63
N GLU A 174 2.89 11.34 30.24
CA GLU A 174 1.60 11.99 29.98
C GLU A 174 1.70 13.52 30.19
N GLY A 175 1.27 14.28 29.18
CA GLY A 175 1.37 15.74 29.14
C GLY A 175 2.78 16.32 28.94
N GLU A 176 3.81 15.49 28.81
CA GLU A 176 5.19 15.96 28.64
C GLU A 176 5.47 16.41 27.21
N ARG A 177 6.12 17.58 27.07
CA ARG A 177 6.59 18.09 25.79
C ARG A 177 8.09 18.36 25.85
N LYS A 178 8.84 17.90 24.86
CA LYS A 178 10.30 18.06 24.81
C LYS A 178 10.68 19.42 24.22
N ILE A 179 11.71 20.06 24.76
CA ILE A 179 12.13 21.42 24.31
C ILE A 179 13.41 21.35 23.45
N THR A 180 14.09 20.20 23.42
CA THR A 180 15.40 20.08 22.75
C THR A 180 15.27 20.09 21.23
N MET A 181 15.84 21.10 20.57
CA MET A 181 15.98 21.13 19.11
C MET A 181 16.94 20.02 18.64
N CYS A 182 16.41 19.02 17.93
CA CYS A 182 17.16 17.92 17.33
C CYS A 182 16.44 17.37 16.09
N GLY A 183 17.14 16.58 15.29
CA GLY A 183 16.64 16.01 14.04
C GLY A 183 17.44 16.49 12.82
N THR A 184 17.17 15.86 11.68
CA THR A 184 17.83 16.18 10.41
C THR A 184 17.16 17.38 9.73
N PRO A 185 17.90 18.41 9.24
CA PRO A 185 17.32 19.68 8.78
C PRO A 185 16.18 19.59 7.75
N ASN A 186 16.19 18.61 6.85
CA ASN A 186 15.13 18.45 5.84
C ASN A 186 13.84 17.84 6.37
N TYR A 187 13.87 17.19 7.54
CA TYR A 187 12.77 16.43 8.12
C TYR A 187 12.25 17.05 9.42
N ILE A 188 12.95 18.04 9.96
CA ILE A 188 12.61 18.66 11.24
C ILE A 188 11.28 19.44 11.14
N ALA A 189 10.42 19.27 12.15
CA ALA A 189 9.12 19.92 12.20
C ALA A 189 9.22 21.41 12.60
N PRO A 190 8.32 22.29 12.14
CA PRO A 190 8.37 23.72 12.40
C PRO A 190 8.32 24.06 13.90
N GLU A 191 7.54 23.32 14.70
CA GLU A 191 7.42 23.50 16.14
C GLU A 191 8.71 23.14 16.91
N VAL A 192 9.57 22.27 16.36
CA VAL A 192 10.90 21.99 16.92
C VAL A 192 11.85 23.15 16.69
N LEU A 193 11.69 23.88 15.57
CA LEU A 193 12.54 25.01 15.20
C LEU A 193 12.09 26.33 15.82
N PHE A 194 10.76 26.57 15.85
CA PHE A 194 10.16 27.87 16.11
C PHE A 194 9.18 27.89 17.27
N GLY A 195 8.83 26.73 17.83
CA GLY A 195 7.93 26.62 18.98
C GLY A 195 8.55 27.28 20.21
N LYS A 196 7.99 28.41 20.64
CA LYS A 196 8.39 29.06 21.89
C LYS A 196 7.78 28.29 23.06
N GLU A 197 8.63 27.76 23.94
CA GLU A 197 8.34 27.24 25.29
C GLU A 197 7.31 26.09 25.43
N GLY A 198 6.45 25.84 24.44
CA GLY A 198 5.45 24.77 24.47
C GLY A 198 5.98 23.37 24.20
N GLY A 199 7.22 23.22 23.72
CA GLY A 199 7.83 21.92 23.40
C GLY A 199 7.13 21.14 22.27
N HIS A 200 7.56 19.91 22.02
CA HIS A 200 7.06 19.00 20.97
C HIS A 200 6.85 17.58 21.50
N SER A 201 5.92 16.84 20.87
CA SER A 201 5.63 15.44 21.17
C SER A 201 5.53 14.61 19.88
N TYR A 202 4.58 13.68 19.78
CA TYR A 202 4.37 12.71 18.70
C TYR A 202 4.19 13.34 17.30
N GLU A 203 3.63 14.55 17.23
CA GLU A 203 3.37 15.30 15.99
C GLU A 203 4.61 15.53 15.08
N VAL A 204 5.82 15.49 15.65
CA VAL A 204 7.07 15.70 14.89
C VAL A 204 7.39 14.52 13.98
N ASP A 205 7.03 13.31 14.40
CA ASP A 205 7.19 12.11 13.58
C ASP A 205 6.14 12.09 12.46
N ILE A 206 4.94 12.63 12.70
CA ILE A 206 3.90 12.81 11.68
C ILE A 206 4.37 13.78 10.60
N TRP A 207 4.95 14.92 10.98
CA TRP A 207 5.57 15.84 10.00
C TRP A 207 6.66 15.15 9.18
N SER A 208 7.56 14.43 9.86
CA SER A 208 8.63 13.68 9.22
C SER A 208 8.09 12.63 8.23
N LEU A 209 6.97 11.98 8.55
CA LEU A 209 6.26 11.07 7.66
C LEU A 209 5.76 11.80 6.40
N GLY A 210 5.19 12.99 6.52
CA GLY A 210 4.78 13.81 5.37
C GLY A 210 5.96 14.14 4.45
N VAL A 211 7.09 14.54 5.03
CA VAL A 211 8.34 14.77 4.29
C VAL A 211 8.80 13.50 3.59
N ILE A 212 8.74 12.34 4.25
CA ILE A 212 9.10 11.04 3.67
C ILE A 212 8.18 10.69 2.48
N ILE A 213 6.86 10.83 2.63
CA ILE A 213 5.89 10.55 1.56
C ILE A 213 6.19 11.41 0.33
N TYR A 214 6.34 12.72 0.53
CA TYR A 214 6.71 13.64 -0.55
C TYR A 214 8.03 13.22 -1.20
N THR A 215 9.06 12.95 -0.40
CA THR A 215 10.40 12.62 -0.91
C THR A 215 10.40 11.32 -1.71
N LEU A 216 9.63 10.31 -1.31
CA LEU A 216 9.52 9.05 -2.07
C LEU A 216 8.82 9.23 -3.42
N LEU A 217 7.82 10.12 -3.48
CA LEU A 217 7.00 10.35 -4.68
C LEU A 217 7.67 11.33 -5.67
N ILE A 218 8.34 12.36 -5.16
CA ILE A 218 8.98 13.42 -5.95
C ILE A 218 10.46 13.13 -6.21
N GLY A 219 11.13 12.41 -5.30
CA GLY A 219 12.55 12.07 -5.38
C GLY A 219 13.48 13.02 -4.63
N VAL A 220 12.99 14.19 -4.23
CA VAL A 220 13.72 15.18 -3.42
C VAL A 220 12.87 15.67 -2.25
N PRO A 221 13.47 16.09 -1.12
CA PRO A 221 12.71 16.65 0.00
C PRO A 221 11.99 17.97 -0.35
N PRO A 222 10.81 18.24 0.24
CA PRO A 222 9.97 19.39 -0.11
C PRO A 222 10.64 20.74 0.16
N PHE A 223 11.46 20.82 1.22
CA PHE A 223 12.12 22.05 1.65
C PHE A 223 13.61 22.10 1.30
N GLN A 224 14.10 21.21 0.43
CA GLN A 224 15.52 21.09 0.12
C GLN A 224 16.08 22.39 -0.49
N LYS A 225 17.12 22.96 0.14
CA LYS A 225 17.88 24.12 -0.34
C LYS A 225 19.39 23.91 -0.21
N LYS A 226 20.19 24.90 -0.60
CA LYS A 226 21.66 24.83 -0.58
C LYS A 226 22.22 24.96 0.84
N ASN A 227 21.59 25.77 1.69
CA ASN A 227 22.00 25.98 3.07
C ASN A 227 20.84 25.72 4.04
N VAL A 228 21.19 25.39 5.28
CA VAL A 228 20.23 25.01 6.32
C VAL A 228 19.31 26.17 6.70
N GLU A 229 19.79 27.40 6.68
CA GLU A 229 19.00 28.59 6.99
C GLU A 229 17.87 28.82 5.99
N GLU A 230 18.10 28.58 4.70
CA GLU A 230 17.08 28.62 3.66
C GLU A 230 16.06 27.49 3.84
N ILE A 231 16.49 26.28 4.17
CA ILE A 231 15.58 25.16 4.50
C ILE A 231 14.62 25.61 5.62
N TYR A 232 15.15 26.18 6.69
CA TYR A 232 14.35 26.65 7.82
C TYR A 232 13.39 27.79 7.42
N LYS A 233 13.80 28.69 6.52
CA LYS A 233 12.91 29.74 5.99
C LYS A 233 11.74 29.15 5.20
N GLU A 234 11.97 28.12 4.39
CA GLU A 234 10.90 27.46 3.63
C GLU A 234 9.96 26.66 4.53
N ILE A 235 10.49 25.92 5.52
CA ILE A 235 9.67 25.23 6.54
C ILE A 235 8.79 26.25 7.27
N LYS A 236 9.34 27.39 7.71
CA LYS A 236 8.56 28.43 8.41
C LYS A 236 7.43 29.01 7.56
N ARG A 237 7.62 29.10 6.24
CA ARG A 237 6.64 29.60 5.28
C ARG A 237 5.70 28.53 4.75
N ASN A 238 5.94 27.26 5.12
CA ASN A 238 5.35 26.07 4.51
C ASN A 238 5.40 26.09 2.97
N ASN A 239 6.52 26.54 2.41
CA ASN A 239 6.64 26.79 0.98
C ASN A 239 7.41 25.66 0.29
N TYR A 240 6.65 24.77 -0.34
CA TYR A 240 7.13 23.71 -1.22
C TYR A 240 6.18 23.60 -2.42
N ILE A 241 6.64 23.02 -3.52
CA ILE A 241 5.87 22.93 -4.77
C ILE A 241 5.80 21.49 -5.26
N TYR A 242 4.76 21.17 -6.03
CA TYR A 242 4.71 19.95 -6.83
C TYR A 242 5.20 20.30 -8.24
N PRO A 243 6.20 19.59 -8.81
CA PRO A 243 6.65 19.83 -10.17
C PRO A 243 5.50 19.71 -11.18
N GLU A 244 5.45 20.56 -12.21
CA GLU A 244 4.36 20.57 -13.21
C GLU A 244 4.22 19.24 -13.96
N ASP A 245 5.33 18.51 -14.09
CA ASP A 245 5.42 17.20 -14.76
C ASP A 245 5.23 16.01 -13.80
N CYS A 246 4.82 16.25 -12.54
CA CYS A 246 4.61 15.17 -11.59
C CYS A 246 3.27 14.44 -11.82
N ASP A 247 3.34 13.13 -12.07
CA ASP A 247 2.18 12.25 -12.22
C ASP A 247 1.72 11.74 -10.84
N LEU A 248 1.19 12.66 -10.02
CA LEU A 248 0.62 12.35 -8.70
C LEU A 248 -0.89 12.47 -8.74
N SER A 249 -1.56 11.54 -8.04
CA SER A 249 -3.01 11.63 -7.86
C SER A 249 -3.40 12.76 -6.91
N SER A 250 -4.61 13.28 -7.09
CA SER A 250 -5.20 14.26 -6.19
C SER A 250 -5.19 13.78 -4.73
N GLU A 251 -5.39 12.49 -4.49
CA GLU A 251 -5.38 11.90 -3.16
C GLU A 251 -3.98 11.89 -2.53
N ALA A 252 -2.92 11.76 -3.31
CA ALA A 252 -1.55 11.83 -2.80
C ALA A 252 -1.20 13.25 -2.35
N ILE A 253 -1.56 14.24 -3.17
CA ILE A 253 -1.36 15.67 -2.89
C ILE A 253 -2.18 16.08 -1.65
N ASP A 254 -3.44 15.66 -1.56
CA ASP A 254 -4.32 15.89 -0.42
C ASP A 254 -3.74 15.32 0.89
N LEU A 255 -3.19 14.10 0.84
CA LEU A 255 -2.54 13.51 2.01
C LEU A 255 -1.28 14.28 2.45
N ILE A 256 -0.42 14.64 1.50
CA ILE A 256 0.81 15.36 1.84
C ILE A 256 0.47 16.74 2.42
N ASN A 257 -0.48 17.46 1.82
CA ASN A 257 -0.89 18.78 2.26
C ASN A 257 -1.49 18.75 3.67
N SER A 258 -2.32 17.75 3.98
CA SER A 258 -2.91 17.59 5.33
C SER A 258 -1.85 17.29 6.39
N ILE A 259 -0.89 16.41 6.11
CA ILE A 259 0.20 16.08 7.05
C ILE A 259 1.17 17.24 7.23
N LEU A 260 1.57 17.93 6.15
CA LEU A 260 2.48 19.07 6.17
C LEU A 260 1.76 20.39 6.54
N THR A 261 0.88 20.32 7.54
CA THR A 261 0.23 21.48 8.14
C THR A 261 1.15 22.08 9.22
N LEU A 262 1.27 23.41 9.24
CA LEU A 262 2.18 24.10 10.17
C LEU A 262 1.77 23.89 11.64
N ASP A 263 0.48 24.03 11.93
CA ASP A 263 -0.04 23.78 13.27
C ASP A 263 -0.01 22.27 13.54
N PRO A 264 0.76 21.79 14.54
CA PRO A 264 0.81 20.37 14.87
C PRO A 264 -0.54 19.79 15.30
N MET A 265 -1.44 20.59 15.85
CA MET A 265 -2.76 20.11 16.34
C MET A 265 -3.76 19.92 15.20
N GLU A 266 -3.53 20.55 14.05
CA GLU A 266 -4.36 20.41 12.84
C GLU A 266 -3.87 19.27 11.92
N ARG A 267 -2.75 18.62 12.26
CA ARG A 267 -2.25 17.45 11.52
C ARG A 267 -3.13 16.24 11.83
N PRO A 268 -3.46 15.40 10.83
CA PRO A 268 -4.20 14.18 11.09
C PRO A 268 -3.39 13.19 11.94
N GLY A 269 -4.09 12.45 12.80
CA GLY A 269 -3.51 11.36 13.57
C GLY A 269 -3.06 10.19 12.69
N LEU A 270 -2.23 9.29 13.21
CA LEU A 270 -1.72 8.14 12.45
C LEU A 270 -2.83 7.21 11.95
N GLU A 271 -3.87 7.00 12.76
CA GLU A 271 -5.06 6.22 12.42
C GLU A 271 -5.89 6.87 11.30
N GLU A 272 -6.02 8.20 11.34
CA GLU A 272 -6.72 8.98 10.31
C GLU A 272 -5.95 8.93 8.97
N ILE A 273 -4.62 9.05 9.04
CA ILE A 273 -3.73 8.89 7.89
C ILE A 273 -3.91 7.49 7.27
N LEU A 274 -3.95 6.42 8.07
CA LEU A 274 -4.21 5.05 7.59
C LEU A 274 -5.55 4.90 6.87
N GLN A 275 -6.56 5.66 7.30
CA GLN A 275 -7.89 5.66 6.69
C GLN A 275 -7.98 6.53 5.43
N HIS A 276 -6.97 7.36 5.15
CA HIS A 276 -6.96 8.26 4.02
C HIS A 276 -7.14 7.54 2.67
N LYS A 277 -7.85 8.20 1.73
CA LYS A 277 -8.18 7.65 0.40
C LYS A 277 -6.94 7.22 -0.39
N PHE A 278 -5.82 7.93 -0.22
CA PHE A 278 -4.55 7.56 -0.83
C PHE A 278 -4.05 6.19 -0.39
N LEU A 279 -4.07 5.88 0.92
CA LEU A 279 -3.61 4.59 1.44
C LEU A 279 -4.63 3.47 1.24
N ASN A 280 -5.91 3.81 1.11
CA ASN A 280 -7.00 2.86 0.82
C ASN A 280 -7.38 2.78 -0.65
N LYS A 281 -6.51 3.27 -1.54
CA LYS A 281 -6.66 3.14 -3.00
C LYS A 281 -6.63 1.65 -3.35
N ARG A 282 -7.81 1.04 -3.52
CA ARG A 282 -7.93 -0.37 -3.92
C ARG A 282 -7.27 -0.55 -5.28
N GLU A 283 -6.35 -1.51 -5.39
CA GLU A 283 -5.84 -1.94 -6.69
C GLU A 283 -7.04 -2.34 -7.56
N HIS A 284 -7.18 -1.69 -8.72
CA HIS A 284 -8.30 -1.93 -9.62
C HIS A 284 -8.40 -3.43 -9.91
N PHE A 285 -9.56 -4.06 -9.72
CA PHE A 285 -9.70 -5.52 -9.84
C PHE A 285 -9.18 -6.06 -11.19
N LEU A 286 -9.35 -5.31 -12.28
CA LEU A 286 -8.75 -5.65 -13.59
C LEU A 286 -7.22 -5.80 -13.56
N LEU A 287 -6.49 -5.02 -12.75
CA LEU A 287 -5.03 -5.17 -12.59
C LEU A 287 -4.68 -6.45 -11.84
N ARG A 288 -5.47 -6.81 -10.82
CA ARG A 288 -5.31 -8.07 -10.07
C ARG A 288 -5.54 -9.28 -10.97
N ILE A 289 -6.66 -9.25 -11.72
CA ILE A 289 -6.97 -10.26 -12.74
C ILE A 289 -5.83 -10.34 -13.76
N TYR A 290 -5.46 -9.20 -14.37
CA TYR A 290 -4.39 -9.14 -15.36
C TYR A 290 -3.11 -9.79 -14.84
N ARG A 291 -2.67 -9.43 -13.62
CA ARG A 291 -1.47 -9.95 -12.97
C ARG A 291 -1.56 -11.47 -12.76
N ASN A 292 -2.66 -11.96 -12.22
CA ASN A 292 -2.82 -13.39 -11.92
C ASN A 292 -2.81 -14.22 -13.22
N ILE A 293 -3.45 -13.73 -14.28
CA ILE A 293 -3.42 -14.38 -15.59
C ILE A 293 -2.01 -14.38 -16.18
N ILE A 294 -1.30 -13.23 -16.26
CA ILE A 294 0.06 -13.21 -16.86
C ILE A 294 1.07 -14.06 -16.07
N THR A 295 0.91 -14.17 -14.75
CA THR A 295 1.82 -14.91 -13.87
C THR A 295 1.41 -16.38 -13.65
N ASN A 296 0.37 -16.87 -14.34
CA ASN A 296 -0.18 -18.22 -14.18
C ASN A 296 -0.59 -18.56 -12.73
N LYS A 297 -1.05 -17.55 -11.96
CA LYS A 297 -1.55 -17.72 -10.59
C LYS A 297 -3.06 -17.96 -10.58
N TYR A 298 -3.52 -18.94 -11.36
CA TYR A 298 -4.93 -19.33 -11.42
C TYR A 298 -5.10 -20.84 -11.46
N LYS A 299 -6.29 -21.32 -11.10
CA LYS A 299 -6.71 -22.71 -11.22
C LYS A 299 -7.83 -22.82 -12.24
N GLU A 300 -7.73 -23.81 -13.13
CA GLU A 300 -8.82 -24.16 -14.05
C GLU A 300 -9.81 -25.09 -13.33
N THR A 301 -10.95 -24.54 -12.93
CA THR A 301 -12.00 -25.27 -12.21
C THR A 301 -13.36 -24.59 -12.41
N ASN A 302 -14.45 -25.25 -12.01
CA ASN A 302 -15.79 -24.68 -12.11
C ASN A 302 -15.90 -23.42 -11.24
N VAL A 303 -16.42 -22.33 -11.80
CA VAL A 303 -16.68 -21.10 -11.06
C VAL A 303 -17.98 -21.26 -10.28
N THR A 304 -17.89 -21.25 -8.95
CA THR A 304 -19.04 -21.35 -8.05
C THR A 304 -19.86 -20.06 -7.96
N LYS A 305 -19.26 -18.93 -8.35
CA LYS A 305 -19.95 -17.63 -8.39
C LYS A 305 -20.98 -17.55 -9.50
N ASP A 306 -21.93 -16.65 -9.34
CA ASP A 306 -22.92 -16.35 -10.37
C ASP A 306 -22.29 -15.60 -11.56
N TYR A 307 -22.69 -15.97 -12.77
CA TYR A 307 -22.18 -15.39 -14.02
C TYR A 307 -23.21 -15.50 -15.13
N VAL A 308 -22.99 -14.81 -16.25
CA VAL A 308 -23.89 -14.85 -17.41
C VAL A 308 -23.87 -16.23 -18.07
N LEU A 309 -24.96 -16.98 -17.91
CA LEU A 309 -25.15 -18.32 -18.48
C LEU A 309 -25.48 -18.26 -19.96
N TYR A 310 -26.27 -17.28 -20.40
CA TYR A 310 -26.41 -16.93 -21.80
C TYR A 310 -26.92 -15.50 -21.95
N SER A 311 -26.71 -14.93 -23.13
CA SER A 311 -27.15 -13.58 -23.47
C SER A 311 -27.68 -13.53 -24.90
N ILE A 312 -28.70 -12.70 -25.13
CA ILE A 312 -29.35 -12.51 -26.41
C ILE A 312 -29.42 -11.00 -26.68
N PRO A 313 -28.62 -10.48 -27.63
CA PRO A 313 -28.78 -9.11 -28.11
C PRO A 313 -30.12 -8.93 -28.84
N ILE A 314 -30.95 -7.99 -28.39
CA ILE A 314 -32.27 -7.72 -28.98
C ILE A 314 -32.29 -6.27 -29.48
N ASN A 315 -31.85 -6.08 -30.72
CA ASN A 315 -31.71 -4.76 -31.35
C ASN A 315 -33.00 -3.93 -31.31
N LYS A 316 -34.16 -4.56 -31.54
CA LYS A 316 -35.47 -3.89 -31.51
C LYS A 316 -35.80 -3.30 -30.13
N LEU A 317 -35.32 -3.91 -29.06
CA LEU A 317 -35.54 -3.49 -27.67
C LEU A 317 -34.34 -2.69 -27.11
N LYS A 318 -33.35 -2.37 -27.95
CA LYS A 318 -32.16 -1.57 -27.60
C LYS A 318 -31.42 -2.09 -26.36
N GLY A 319 -31.19 -3.38 -26.28
CA GLY A 319 -30.42 -3.97 -25.20
C GLY A 319 -30.12 -5.45 -25.38
N ILE A 320 -29.65 -6.06 -24.30
CA ILE A 320 -29.23 -7.46 -24.22
C ILE A 320 -30.02 -8.11 -23.08
N GLY A 321 -30.85 -9.09 -23.43
CA GLY A 321 -31.46 -9.98 -22.44
C GLY A 321 -30.43 -11.03 -21.99
N TYR A 322 -30.43 -11.39 -20.73
CA TYR A 322 -29.49 -12.37 -20.19
C TYR A 322 -30.10 -13.22 -19.08
N VAL A 323 -29.53 -14.40 -18.88
CA VAL A 323 -29.83 -15.28 -17.75
C VAL A 323 -28.54 -15.60 -17.03
N LEU A 324 -28.56 -15.51 -15.71
CA LEU A 324 -27.45 -15.83 -14.85
C LEU A 324 -27.49 -17.31 -14.44
N LYS A 325 -26.34 -17.84 -13.98
CA LYS A 325 -26.20 -19.21 -13.48
C LYS A 325 -27.15 -19.52 -12.31
N SER A 326 -27.44 -18.51 -11.49
CA SER A 326 -28.46 -18.55 -10.42
C SER A 326 -29.90 -18.65 -10.90
N GLY A 327 -30.15 -18.49 -12.21
CA GLY A 327 -31.49 -18.44 -12.80
C GLY A 327 -32.12 -17.06 -12.84
N LEU A 328 -31.47 -16.05 -12.27
CA LEU A 328 -31.96 -14.68 -12.39
C LEU A 328 -31.91 -14.21 -13.84
N CYS A 329 -33.04 -13.70 -14.31
CA CYS A 329 -33.19 -13.15 -15.64
C CYS A 329 -33.07 -11.62 -15.57
N GLY A 330 -32.38 -11.04 -16.54
CA GLY A 330 -32.23 -9.60 -16.61
C GLY A 330 -32.18 -9.06 -18.03
N PHE A 331 -32.27 -7.73 -18.13
CA PHE A 331 -32.18 -7.00 -19.38
C PHE A 331 -31.29 -5.77 -19.19
N TYR A 332 -30.19 -5.71 -19.95
CA TYR A 332 -29.24 -4.61 -19.94
C TYR A 332 -29.49 -3.70 -21.13
N PHE A 333 -29.88 -2.46 -20.88
CA PHE A 333 -30.21 -1.47 -21.92
C PHE A 333 -28.96 -0.75 -22.44
N ASN A 334 -29.03 -0.27 -23.67
CA ASN A 334 -27.94 0.48 -24.30
C ASN A 334 -27.61 1.82 -23.59
N ASP A 335 -28.56 2.37 -22.84
CA ASP A 335 -28.36 3.55 -21.99
C ASP A 335 -27.76 3.21 -20.61
N LYS A 336 -27.30 1.96 -20.42
CA LYS A 336 -26.63 1.42 -19.22
C LYS A 336 -27.54 1.21 -18.01
N LYS A 337 -28.86 1.26 -18.20
CA LYS A 337 -29.80 0.72 -17.22
C LYS A 337 -29.72 -0.80 -17.23
N ASN A 338 -29.88 -1.42 -16.08
CA ASN A 338 -29.99 -2.86 -15.94
C ASN A 338 -31.18 -3.19 -15.03
N ILE A 339 -32.01 -4.12 -15.46
CA ILE A 339 -33.17 -4.58 -14.68
C ILE A 339 -33.14 -6.10 -14.56
N MET A 340 -33.42 -6.61 -13.37
CA MET A 340 -33.40 -8.05 -13.08
C MET A 340 -34.66 -8.47 -12.34
N LEU A 341 -35.19 -9.65 -12.65
CA LEU A 341 -36.33 -10.23 -11.95
C LEU A 341 -35.84 -11.13 -10.81
N LYS A 342 -36.33 -10.90 -9.59
CA LYS A 342 -36.01 -11.67 -8.38
C LYS A 342 -37.30 -12.10 -7.69
N LYS A 343 -37.78 -13.32 -7.97
CA LYS A 343 -39.02 -13.89 -7.40
C LYS A 343 -40.23 -12.93 -7.50
N ARG A 344 -40.48 -12.11 -6.46
CA ARG A 344 -41.60 -11.14 -6.36
C ARG A 344 -41.18 -9.67 -6.43
N SER A 345 -39.91 -9.40 -6.67
CA SER A 345 -39.35 -8.06 -6.84
C SER A 345 -38.55 -7.94 -8.14
N ILE A 346 -38.27 -6.71 -8.52
CA ILE A 346 -37.25 -6.37 -9.51
C ILE A 346 -36.09 -5.66 -8.83
N ILE A 347 -34.88 -5.85 -9.35
CA ILE A 347 -33.73 -5.00 -9.03
C ILE A 347 -33.49 -4.12 -10.25
N PHE A 348 -33.53 -2.81 -10.06
CA PHE A 348 -33.23 -1.81 -11.08
C PHE A 348 -31.91 -1.12 -10.75
N ILE A 349 -31.04 -0.99 -11.75
CA ILE A 349 -29.70 -0.45 -11.59
C ILE A 349 -29.47 0.60 -12.68
N GLN A 350 -29.03 1.78 -12.28
CA GLN A 350 -28.65 2.84 -13.20
C GLN A 350 -27.37 3.55 -12.75
N THR A 351 -26.72 4.25 -13.67
CA THR A 351 -25.56 5.09 -13.34
C THR A 351 -25.99 6.55 -13.29
N GLU A 352 -25.74 7.22 -12.18
CA GLU A 352 -25.95 8.65 -11.99
C GLU A 352 -24.61 9.38 -11.80
N VAL A 353 -24.60 10.69 -12.02
CA VAL A 353 -23.44 11.53 -11.73
C VAL A 353 -23.78 12.37 -10.50
N ILE A 354 -23.16 12.03 -9.37
CA ILE A 354 -23.31 12.74 -8.09
C ILE A 354 -21.95 13.38 -7.78
N ASP A 355 -21.92 14.70 -7.61
CA ASP A 355 -20.70 15.47 -7.35
C ASP A 355 -19.57 15.22 -8.37
N GLY A 356 -19.94 15.12 -9.65
CA GLY A 356 -19.01 14.83 -10.74
C GLY A 356 -18.49 13.38 -10.78
N LYS A 357 -18.93 12.51 -9.88
CA LYS A 357 -18.58 11.08 -9.83
C LYS A 357 -19.72 10.21 -10.34
N LYS A 358 -19.38 9.23 -11.17
CA LYS A 358 -20.32 8.20 -11.61
C LYS A 358 -20.59 7.23 -10.45
N THR A 359 -21.83 7.18 -10.00
CA THR A 359 -22.32 6.31 -8.93
C THR A 359 -23.36 5.35 -9.49
N PHE A 360 -23.33 4.09 -9.06
CA PHE A 360 -24.36 3.11 -9.41
C PHE A 360 -25.46 3.17 -8.37
N LEU A 361 -26.67 3.55 -8.78
CA LEU A 361 -27.86 3.46 -7.95
C LEU A 361 -28.48 2.08 -8.15
N ARG A 362 -28.80 1.40 -7.04
CA ARG A 362 -29.49 0.11 -7.03
C ARG A 362 -30.77 0.26 -6.22
N GLU A 363 -31.89 -0.05 -6.85
CA GLU A 363 -33.21 0.00 -6.24
C GLU A 363 -33.86 -1.38 -6.33
N GLU A 364 -34.59 -1.78 -5.30
CA GLU A 364 -35.40 -3.00 -5.30
C GLU A 364 -36.86 -2.63 -5.10
N HIS A 365 -37.71 -3.02 -6.05
CA HIS A 365 -39.13 -2.69 -6.06
C HIS A 365 -39.96 -3.97 -6.15
N PHE A 366 -41.03 -4.09 -5.36
CA PHE A 366 -41.97 -5.21 -5.49
C PHE A 366 -42.75 -5.10 -6.81
N ILE A 367 -43.05 -6.24 -7.44
CA ILE A 367 -43.74 -6.27 -8.75
C ILE A 367 -45.11 -5.57 -8.68
N GLU A 368 -45.77 -5.64 -7.52
CA GLU A 368 -47.07 -5.01 -7.26
C GLU A 368 -46.99 -3.48 -7.18
N ASN A 369 -45.79 -2.91 -7.01
CA ASN A 369 -45.57 -1.49 -6.80
C ASN A 369 -44.30 -1.00 -7.53
N ILE A 370 -44.26 -1.19 -8.84
CA ILE A 370 -43.15 -0.70 -9.68
C ILE A 370 -43.42 0.78 -10.04
N PRO A 371 -42.46 1.70 -9.82
CA PRO A 371 -42.57 3.10 -10.24
C PRO A 371 -42.89 3.29 -11.72
N GLU A 372 -43.67 4.32 -12.07
CA GLU A 372 -44.14 4.57 -13.43
C GLU A 372 -43.00 4.77 -14.45
N ASP A 373 -41.88 5.34 -14.01
CA ASP A 373 -40.67 5.57 -14.80
C ASP A 373 -39.86 4.30 -15.06
N ILE A 374 -39.96 3.29 -14.19
CA ILE A 374 -39.30 1.97 -14.33
C ILE A 374 -40.19 0.98 -15.09
N MET A 375 -41.51 1.16 -15.06
CA MET A 375 -42.50 0.28 -15.69
C MET A 375 -42.20 -0.08 -17.17
N PRO A 376 -41.73 0.84 -18.04
CA PRO A 376 -41.33 0.49 -19.40
C PRO A 376 -40.18 -0.53 -19.45
N CYS A 377 -39.19 -0.39 -18.57
CA CYS A 377 -38.06 -1.33 -18.47
C CYS A 377 -38.54 -2.71 -18.00
N TYR A 378 -39.46 -2.75 -17.04
CA TYR A 378 -40.06 -4.00 -16.58
C TYR A 378 -40.84 -4.72 -17.68
N ARG A 379 -41.61 -4.00 -18.52
CA ARG A 379 -42.31 -4.59 -19.66
C ARG A 379 -41.35 -5.24 -20.67
N VAL A 380 -40.20 -4.61 -20.92
CA VAL A 380 -39.15 -5.18 -21.79
C VAL A 380 -38.55 -6.44 -21.18
N LEU A 381 -38.22 -6.41 -19.88
CA LEU A 381 -37.74 -7.58 -19.16
C LEU A 381 -38.76 -8.73 -19.21
N LYS A 382 -40.03 -8.44 -18.97
CA LYS A 382 -41.10 -9.43 -18.99
C LYS A 382 -41.28 -10.05 -20.36
N TYR A 383 -41.28 -9.24 -21.42
CA TYR A 383 -41.30 -9.71 -22.80
C TYR A 383 -40.10 -10.62 -23.11
N PHE A 384 -38.90 -10.24 -22.67
CA PHE A 384 -37.71 -11.07 -22.86
C PHE A 384 -37.86 -12.43 -22.19
N ILE A 385 -38.29 -12.45 -20.92
CA ILE A 385 -38.49 -13.68 -20.16
C ILE A 385 -39.53 -14.58 -20.83
N ASP A 386 -40.70 -14.03 -21.15
CA ASP A 386 -41.81 -14.80 -21.69
C ASP A 386 -41.55 -15.34 -23.10
N THR A 387 -40.64 -14.71 -23.87
CA THR A 387 -40.36 -15.07 -25.26
C THR A 387 -39.11 -15.95 -25.43
N PHE A 388 -38.08 -15.73 -24.62
CA PHE A 388 -36.73 -16.30 -24.88
C PHE A 388 -36.20 -17.18 -23.75
N VAL A 389 -36.80 -17.17 -22.57
CA VAL A 389 -36.35 -17.97 -21.43
C VAL A 389 -37.16 -19.26 -21.39
N HIS A 390 -36.47 -20.40 -21.48
CA HIS A 390 -37.05 -21.74 -21.35
C HIS A 390 -36.64 -22.36 -20.01
N ASP A 391 -37.23 -23.50 -19.63
CA ASP A 391 -36.89 -24.19 -18.37
C ASP A 391 -35.42 -24.63 -18.36
N PHE A 392 -34.67 -24.21 -17.34
CA PHE A 392 -33.29 -24.61 -17.07
C PHE A 392 -33.16 -25.15 -15.63
N GLU A 393 -32.23 -26.08 -15.42
CA GLU A 393 -31.79 -26.46 -14.08
C GLU A 393 -30.93 -25.32 -13.50
N TYR A 394 -31.44 -24.70 -12.44
CA TYR A 394 -30.76 -23.59 -11.76
C TYR A 394 -29.84 -24.11 -10.66
N LEU A 395 -28.64 -23.54 -10.57
CA LEU A 395 -27.64 -23.92 -9.58
C LEU A 395 -27.68 -22.97 -8.38
N ASP A 396 -27.57 -23.54 -7.18
CA ASP A 396 -27.54 -22.79 -5.93
C ASP A 396 -26.22 -21.99 -5.83
N CYS A 397 -26.30 -20.69 -6.08
CA CYS A 397 -25.18 -19.76 -5.97
C CYS A 397 -25.67 -18.36 -5.56
N GLU A 398 -24.79 -17.59 -4.92
CA GLU A 398 -25.12 -16.24 -4.47
C GLU A 398 -25.33 -15.31 -5.68
N PRO A 399 -26.52 -14.70 -5.83
CA PRO A 399 -26.82 -13.82 -6.96
C PRO A 399 -25.86 -12.64 -7.13
N SER A 400 -25.39 -12.43 -8.36
CA SER A 400 -24.63 -11.24 -8.76
C SER A 400 -25.39 -10.43 -9.81
N PHE A 401 -24.79 -9.35 -10.33
CA PHE A 401 -25.38 -8.55 -11.39
C PHE A 401 -24.31 -7.93 -12.30
N ILE A 402 -24.72 -7.63 -13.53
CA ILE A 402 -23.87 -7.01 -14.55
C ILE A 402 -23.75 -5.51 -14.26
N MET A 403 -22.51 -5.05 -14.08
CA MET A 403 -22.15 -3.64 -13.95
C MET A 403 -21.96 -2.98 -15.32
N LYS A 404 -21.35 -3.72 -16.25
CA LYS A 404 -20.99 -3.19 -17.56
C LYS A 404 -20.90 -4.30 -18.59
N ILE A 405 -21.37 -4.00 -19.80
CA ILE A 405 -21.14 -4.80 -20.99
C ILE A 405 -20.25 -3.98 -21.95
N ARG A 406 -19.20 -4.59 -22.48
CA ARG A 406 -18.38 -4.00 -23.55
C ARG A 406 -18.42 -4.91 -24.77
N LYS A 407 -18.58 -4.30 -25.95
CA LYS A 407 -18.34 -5.01 -27.21
C LYS A 407 -16.84 -5.19 -27.39
N ILE A 408 -16.42 -6.40 -27.69
CA ILE A 408 -15.03 -6.77 -28.01
C ILE A 408 -14.98 -7.28 -29.45
N LYS A 409 -13.77 -7.42 -30.03
CA LYS A 409 -13.57 -7.74 -31.46
C LYS A 409 -14.40 -8.95 -31.92
N ASN A 410 -14.48 -10.00 -31.09
CA ASN A 410 -15.13 -11.27 -31.41
C ASN A 410 -16.21 -11.67 -30.41
N GLY A 411 -16.92 -10.71 -29.78
CA GLY A 411 -17.94 -11.05 -28.79
C GLY A 411 -18.29 -9.94 -27.82
N LEU A 412 -18.64 -10.33 -26.60
CA LEU A 412 -18.98 -9.44 -25.49
C LEU A 412 -18.09 -9.72 -24.28
N LEU A 413 -17.75 -8.66 -23.56
CA LEU A 413 -17.16 -8.72 -22.22
C LEU A 413 -18.18 -8.24 -21.21
N PHE A 414 -18.59 -9.12 -20.31
CA PHE A 414 -19.41 -8.78 -19.16
C PHE A 414 -18.52 -8.55 -17.94
N VAL A 415 -18.80 -7.48 -17.22
CA VAL A 415 -18.17 -7.14 -15.95
C VAL A 415 -19.24 -7.21 -14.87
N MET A 416 -19.09 -8.16 -13.96
CA MET A 416 -20.00 -8.38 -12.83
C MET A 416 -19.62 -7.51 -11.63
N ALA A 417 -20.55 -7.29 -10.71
CA ALA A 417 -20.34 -6.50 -9.49
C ALA A 417 -19.32 -7.11 -8.52
N ASP A 418 -19.22 -8.44 -8.50
CA ASP A 418 -18.32 -9.23 -7.66
C ASP A 418 -16.92 -9.42 -8.28
N SER A 419 -16.55 -8.55 -9.23
CA SER A 419 -15.27 -8.58 -9.96
C SER A 419 -15.07 -9.79 -10.88
N THR A 420 -16.13 -10.51 -11.22
CA THR A 420 -16.10 -11.60 -12.21
C THR A 420 -16.15 -11.03 -13.63
N LEU A 421 -15.26 -11.51 -14.52
CA LEU A 421 -15.27 -11.21 -15.95
C LEU A 421 -15.79 -12.39 -16.76
N ILE A 422 -16.66 -12.13 -17.73
CA ILE A 422 -17.10 -13.13 -18.70
C ILE A 422 -16.77 -12.65 -20.09
N PHE A 423 -15.89 -13.38 -20.77
CA PHE A 423 -15.61 -13.21 -22.20
C PHE A 423 -16.51 -14.19 -22.95
N ASP A 424 -17.51 -13.67 -23.65
CA ASP A 424 -18.49 -14.46 -24.41
C ASP A 424 -18.21 -14.26 -25.90
N PHE A 425 -17.48 -15.21 -26.49
CA PHE A 425 -17.02 -15.12 -27.87
C PHE A 425 -18.05 -15.70 -28.85
N THR A 426 -18.07 -15.16 -30.07
CA THR A 426 -19.01 -15.57 -31.13
C THR A 426 -18.79 -16.99 -31.65
N ASN A 427 -17.65 -17.60 -31.35
CA ASN A 427 -17.33 -18.99 -31.70
C ASN A 427 -17.78 -20.00 -30.62
N GLU A 428 -18.75 -19.59 -29.77
CA GLU A 428 -19.33 -20.37 -28.68
C GLU A 428 -18.32 -20.74 -27.57
N ILE A 429 -17.19 -20.03 -27.52
CA ILE A 429 -16.25 -20.10 -26.40
C ILE A 429 -16.63 -19.06 -25.37
N ARG A 430 -16.69 -19.48 -24.11
CA ARG A 430 -16.86 -18.60 -22.95
C ARG A 430 -15.72 -18.78 -21.98
N ILE A 431 -15.18 -17.68 -21.49
CA ILE A 431 -14.16 -17.68 -20.43
C ILE A 431 -14.69 -16.87 -19.26
N ILE A 432 -14.81 -17.51 -18.11
CA ILE A 432 -15.20 -16.90 -16.85
C ILE A 432 -13.94 -16.78 -15.99
N ILE A 433 -13.59 -15.55 -15.62
CA ILE A 433 -12.47 -15.26 -14.72
C ILE A 433 -13.03 -14.67 -13.44
N ALA A 434 -12.95 -15.43 -12.34
CA ALA A 434 -13.53 -15.08 -11.04
C ALA A 434 -12.45 -14.96 -9.96
N CYS A 435 -12.88 -14.56 -8.75
CA CYS A 435 -12.01 -14.47 -7.57
C CYS A 435 -10.71 -13.68 -7.84
N ASP A 436 -10.84 -12.46 -8.38
CA ASP A 436 -9.70 -11.60 -8.73
C ASP A 436 -8.67 -12.25 -9.68
N GLY A 437 -9.10 -13.22 -10.48
CA GLY A 437 -8.26 -13.91 -11.47
C GLY A 437 -7.58 -15.16 -10.94
N GLU A 438 -7.99 -15.66 -9.79
CA GLU A 438 -7.47 -16.91 -9.22
C GLU A 438 -8.18 -18.16 -9.75
N ILE A 439 -9.38 -18.00 -10.32
CA ILE A 439 -10.17 -19.09 -10.90
C ILE A 439 -10.52 -18.74 -12.35
N VAL A 440 -10.29 -19.69 -13.25
CA VAL A 440 -10.69 -19.61 -14.65
C VAL A 440 -11.55 -20.82 -15.00
N GLU A 441 -12.71 -20.60 -15.60
CA GLU A 441 -13.52 -21.64 -16.24
C GLU A 441 -13.63 -21.32 -17.73
N CYS A 442 -13.25 -22.27 -18.58
CA CYS A 442 -13.36 -22.12 -20.03
C CYS A 442 -14.32 -23.17 -20.59
N LEU A 443 -15.31 -22.72 -21.35
CA LEU A 443 -16.40 -23.54 -21.87
C LEU A 443 -16.48 -23.36 -23.39
N LYS A 444 -16.72 -24.45 -24.12
CA LYS A 444 -17.14 -24.42 -25.53
C LYS A 444 -18.43 -25.20 -25.69
N LYS A 445 -19.51 -24.56 -26.16
CA LYS A 445 -20.86 -25.15 -26.17
C LYS A 445 -21.22 -25.79 -24.81
N TYR A 446 -20.98 -25.06 -23.72
CA TYR A 446 -21.22 -25.50 -22.33
C TYR A 446 -20.38 -26.69 -21.83
N LYS A 447 -19.40 -27.17 -22.60
CA LYS A 447 -18.47 -28.22 -22.18
C LYS A 447 -17.13 -27.63 -21.76
N PRO A 448 -16.52 -28.08 -20.65
CA PRO A 448 -15.20 -27.64 -20.24
C PRO A 448 -14.15 -27.86 -21.33
N ILE A 449 -13.32 -26.84 -21.55
CA ILE A 449 -12.12 -26.90 -22.39
C ILE A 449 -10.95 -26.26 -21.63
N THR A 450 -9.72 -26.52 -22.09
CA THR A 450 -8.52 -25.92 -21.49
C THR A 450 -8.40 -24.45 -21.87
N PHE A 451 -8.00 -23.63 -20.92
CA PHE A 451 -7.63 -22.25 -21.13
C PHE A 451 -6.22 -22.14 -21.75
N ASP A 452 -6.15 -22.39 -23.06
CA ASP A 452 -4.90 -22.41 -23.81
C ASP A 452 -4.23 -21.02 -23.94
N VAL A 453 -2.98 -21.02 -24.43
CA VAL A 453 -2.17 -19.81 -24.59
C VAL A 453 -2.84 -18.76 -25.48
N LYS A 454 -3.53 -19.19 -26.55
CA LYS A 454 -4.16 -18.27 -27.50
C LYS A 454 -5.35 -17.55 -26.87
N LEU A 455 -6.20 -18.30 -26.17
CA LEU A 455 -7.33 -17.76 -25.42
C LEU A 455 -6.87 -16.82 -24.32
N LYS A 456 -5.80 -17.21 -23.62
CA LYS A 456 -5.16 -16.40 -22.58
C LYS A 456 -4.66 -15.07 -23.12
N ASP A 457 -3.94 -15.08 -24.24
CA ASP A 457 -3.41 -13.86 -24.87
C ASP A 457 -4.55 -12.93 -25.33
N GLU A 458 -5.63 -13.49 -25.88
CA GLU A 458 -6.81 -12.70 -26.27
C GLU A 458 -7.47 -12.03 -25.05
N CYS A 459 -7.65 -12.74 -23.94
CA CYS A 459 -8.14 -12.16 -22.69
C CYS A 459 -7.21 -11.05 -22.15
N ILE A 460 -5.89 -11.27 -22.16
CA ILE A 460 -4.88 -10.32 -21.72
C ILE A 460 -4.99 -9.01 -22.50
N GLU A 461 -5.06 -9.07 -23.83
CA GLU A 461 -5.16 -7.88 -24.68
C GLU A 461 -6.45 -7.10 -24.45
N ILE A 462 -7.58 -7.82 -24.28
CA ILE A 462 -8.85 -7.18 -23.94
C ILE A 462 -8.77 -6.50 -22.56
N ILE A 463 -8.20 -7.15 -21.55
CA ILE A 463 -8.04 -6.55 -20.21
C ILE A 463 -7.13 -5.33 -20.26
N LYS A 464 -6.01 -5.38 -20.99
CA LYS A 464 -5.12 -4.23 -21.21
C LYS A 464 -5.86 -3.06 -21.84
N SER A 465 -6.67 -3.32 -22.87
CA SER A 465 -7.48 -2.25 -23.51
C SER A 465 -8.46 -1.60 -22.53
N CYS A 466 -8.97 -2.35 -21.55
CA CYS A 466 -9.84 -1.85 -20.51
C CYS A 466 -9.10 -1.03 -19.45
N LEU A 467 -7.81 -1.29 -19.23
CA LEU A 467 -6.92 -0.57 -18.33
C LEU A 467 -6.36 0.73 -18.94
N GLY A 468 -6.01 0.72 -20.23
CA GLY A 468 -5.42 1.85 -20.96
C GLY A 468 -6.40 2.86 -21.56
N SER A 469 -7.69 2.79 -21.19
CA SER A 469 -8.72 3.77 -21.56
C SER A 469 -9.13 4.67 -20.38
N LYS A 470 -8.19 4.92 -19.47
CA LYS A 470 -8.30 5.89 -18.37
C LYS A 470 -7.21 6.93 -18.48
#